data_AF-A0A957DH23-F1
#
_entry.id   AF-A0A957DH23-F1
#
_cell.length_a   1.000
_cell.length_b   1.000
_cell.length_c   1.000
_cell.angle_alpha   90.00
_cell.angle_beta   90.00
_cell.angle_gamma   90.00
#
_symmetry.space_group_name_H-M   'P 1'
#
loop_
_entity.id
_entity.type
_entity.pdbx_description
1 polymer ?
#
loop_
_entity_poly.entity_id
_entity_poly.type
_entity_poly.pdbx_seq_one_letter_code
_entity_poly.pdbx_strand_id
1 'polypeptide(L)'
;MKSWWAALGGLLAAGGMVGLYFGLGISWASLGIVAGVVLIFYIIARFTALTGLGEVMRGWLVGVNAGANAVLAMTVYGLLLGETAGMITGIVLGLLNFIMVFAPISQNVVMQTLAGWLNWLMPMSWLVTGLGALFFLLNVLGYLILGLAGVNYFRILGVAADWPTGTFFMRGGWISNLNPIDTAFNMGNFAFVDKDSGGTWHKKHEAGHTLNLFAFGWIFHFIGALEENATPAGANALSERLAESHSSGSGGSNIPMWI
;
A
#
# COMPACT_ATOMS: atom_id res chain seq x y z
N MET A 1 -20.43 -1.04 -7.19
CA MET A 1 -19.96 -2.07 -6.24
C MET A 1 -21.05 -2.42 -5.27
N LYS A 2 -21.20 -3.71 -4.93
CA LYS A 2 -22.09 -4.12 -3.83
C LYS A 2 -21.22 -4.33 -2.59
N SER A 3 -21.13 -3.30 -1.74
CA SER A 3 -20.24 -3.24 -0.56
C SER A 3 -20.30 -4.46 0.37
N TRP A 4 -21.42 -5.19 0.36
CA TRP A 4 -21.61 -6.36 1.22
C TRP A 4 -20.78 -7.59 0.81
N TRP A 5 -20.40 -7.76 -0.47
CA TRP A 5 -19.53 -8.87 -0.89
C TRP A 5 -18.10 -8.72 -0.36
N ALA A 6 -17.56 -7.50 -0.47
CA ALA A 6 -16.26 -7.17 0.11
C ALA A 6 -16.29 -7.30 1.65
N ALA A 7 -17.37 -6.86 2.29
CA ALA A 7 -17.53 -7.02 3.73
C ALA A 7 -17.56 -8.50 4.17
N LEU A 8 -18.24 -9.38 3.42
CA LEU A 8 -18.27 -10.81 3.70
C LEU A 8 -16.86 -11.43 3.65
N GLY A 9 -16.11 -11.17 2.56
CA GLY A 9 -14.73 -11.65 2.43
C GLY A 9 -13.84 -11.10 3.54
N GLY A 10 -13.99 -9.81 3.87
CA GLY A 10 -13.18 -9.17 4.90
C GLY A 10 -13.43 -9.71 6.30
N LEU A 11 -14.69 -9.95 6.70
CA LEU A 11 -15.01 -10.45 8.04
C LEU A 11 -14.42 -11.85 8.27
N LEU A 12 -14.56 -12.74 7.27
CA LEU A 12 -14.01 -14.09 7.34
C LEU A 12 -12.47 -14.06 7.45
N ALA A 13 -11.83 -13.23 6.64
CA ALA A 13 -10.38 -13.09 6.64
C ALA A 13 -9.84 -12.47 7.93
N ALA A 14 -10.47 -11.41 8.45
CA ALA A 14 -10.03 -10.75 9.68
C ALA A 14 -10.16 -11.70 10.89
N GLY A 15 -11.29 -12.41 11.01
CA GLY A 15 -11.47 -13.42 12.05
C GLY A 15 -10.48 -14.57 11.93
N GLY A 16 -10.24 -15.06 10.71
CA GLY A 16 -9.25 -16.10 10.44
C GLY A 16 -7.83 -15.69 10.80
N MET A 17 -7.46 -14.43 10.54
CA MET A 17 -6.15 -13.88 10.87
C MET A 17 -5.93 -13.72 12.37
N VAL A 18 -6.93 -13.23 13.10
CA VAL A 18 -6.89 -13.21 14.56
C VAL A 18 -6.74 -14.64 15.08
N GLY A 19 -7.57 -15.57 14.62
CA GLY A 19 -7.49 -16.99 15.01
C GLY A 19 -6.12 -17.63 14.73
N LEU A 20 -5.52 -17.35 13.57
CA LEU A 20 -4.19 -17.83 13.20
C LEU A 20 -3.13 -17.41 14.22
N TYR A 21 -3.08 -16.12 14.55
CA TYR A 21 -2.07 -15.62 15.49
C TYR A 21 -2.32 -16.04 16.93
N PHE A 22 -3.59 -16.19 17.36
CA PHE A 22 -3.89 -16.78 18.67
C PHE A 22 -3.53 -18.27 18.74
N GLY A 23 -3.67 -19.01 17.64
CA GLY A 23 -3.38 -20.45 17.59
C GLY A 23 -1.90 -20.78 17.41
N LEU A 24 -1.18 -20.06 16.54
CA LEU A 24 0.21 -20.34 16.17
C LEU A 24 1.22 -19.30 16.68
N GLY A 25 0.76 -18.20 17.26
CA GLY A 25 1.60 -17.08 17.66
C GLY A 25 2.15 -16.27 16.48
N ILE A 26 2.79 -15.14 16.80
CA ILE A 26 3.55 -14.34 15.84
C ILE A 26 4.91 -15.02 15.61
N SER A 27 5.11 -15.57 14.43
CA SER A 27 6.32 -16.31 14.06
C SER A 27 6.57 -16.23 12.56
N TRP A 28 7.73 -16.70 12.12
CA TRP A 28 8.02 -16.85 10.69
C TRP A 28 7.05 -17.81 9.99
N ALA A 29 6.56 -18.83 10.71
CA ALA A 29 5.58 -19.76 10.17
C ALA A 29 4.24 -19.08 9.91
N SER A 30 3.72 -18.30 10.87
CA SER A 30 2.47 -17.55 10.65
C SER A 30 2.65 -16.50 9.56
N LEU A 31 3.78 -15.79 9.49
CA LEU A 31 4.06 -14.86 8.40
C LEU A 31 4.10 -15.55 7.03
N GLY A 32 4.74 -16.72 6.92
CA GLY A 32 4.75 -17.52 5.69
C GLY A 32 3.36 -17.95 5.24
N ILE A 33 2.49 -18.33 6.19
CA ILE A 33 1.07 -18.62 5.93
C ILE A 33 0.35 -17.38 5.41
N VAL A 34 0.52 -16.23 6.06
CA VAL A 34 -0.09 -14.96 5.59
C VAL A 34 0.37 -14.66 4.17
N ALA A 35 1.67 -14.76 3.88
CA ALA A 35 2.21 -14.48 2.56
C ALA A 35 1.62 -15.42 1.49
N GLY A 36 1.52 -16.72 1.78
CA GLY A 36 0.90 -17.70 0.88
C GLY A 36 -0.59 -17.42 0.66
N VAL A 37 -1.33 -17.09 1.71
CA VAL A 37 -2.77 -16.73 1.61
C VAL A 37 -2.93 -15.46 0.78
N VAL A 38 -2.20 -14.38 1.08
CA VAL A 38 -2.27 -13.14 0.30
C VAL A 38 -1.98 -13.42 -1.17
N LEU A 39 -0.95 -14.21 -1.49
CA LEU A 39 -0.62 -14.57 -2.88
C LEU A 39 -1.75 -15.31 -3.58
N ILE A 40 -2.32 -16.34 -2.97
CA ILE A 40 -3.40 -17.13 -3.57
C ILE A 40 -4.62 -16.24 -3.85
N PHE A 41 -5.04 -15.45 -2.86
CA PHE A 41 -6.22 -14.60 -2.97
C PHE A 41 -5.99 -13.40 -3.90
N TYR A 42 -4.75 -12.89 -3.99
CA TYR A 42 -4.34 -11.91 -4.98
C TYR A 42 -4.53 -12.44 -6.40
N ILE A 43 -4.02 -13.65 -6.67
CA ILE A 43 -4.14 -14.29 -7.99
C ILE A 43 -5.62 -14.47 -8.36
N ILE A 44 -6.46 -14.96 -7.44
CA ILE A 44 -7.90 -15.11 -7.70
C ILE A 44 -8.55 -13.74 -7.93
N ALA A 45 -8.28 -12.75 -7.09
CA ALA A 45 -8.81 -11.39 -7.22
C ALA A 45 -8.46 -10.77 -8.57
N ARG A 46 -7.22 -10.96 -9.05
CA ARG A 46 -6.75 -10.49 -10.35
C ARG A 46 -7.61 -11.04 -11.49
N PHE A 47 -7.79 -12.35 -11.56
CA PHE A 47 -8.55 -12.99 -12.65
C PHE A 47 -10.06 -12.76 -12.55
N THR A 48 -10.56 -12.32 -11.40
CA THR A 48 -12.00 -12.15 -11.13
C THR A 48 -12.38 -10.70 -10.84
N ALA A 49 -11.49 -9.75 -11.09
CA ALA A 49 -11.52 -8.37 -10.63
C ALA A 49 -12.82 -7.59 -10.88
N LEU A 50 -13.55 -7.91 -11.96
CA LEU A 50 -14.81 -7.24 -12.35
C LEU A 50 -16.06 -8.06 -12.03
N THR A 51 -15.93 -9.08 -11.17
CA THR A 51 -17.02 -9.99 -10.78
C THR A 51 -17.32 -9.86 -9.29
N GLY A 52 -18.46 -10.40 -8.84
CA GLY A 52 -18.78 -10.49 -7.41
C GLY A 52 -17.74 -11.29 -6.62
N LEU A 53 -17.15 -12.33 -7.23
CA LEU A 53 -16.05 -13.08 -6.60
C LEU A 53 -14.82 -12.19 -6.39
N GLY A 54 -14.45 -11.35 -7.36
CA GLY A 54 -13.36 -10.38 -7.21
C GLY A 54 -13.62 -9.38 -6.09
N GLU A 55 -14.87 -8.92 -5.92
CA GLU A 55 -15.24 -8.07 -4.77
C GLU A 55 -15.02 -8.81 -3.44
N VAL A 56 -15.40 -10.09 -3.33
CA VAL A 56 -15.15 -10.92 -2.14
C VAL A 56 -13.65 -11.09 -1.89
N MET A 57 -12.87 -11.41 -2.93
CA MET A 57 -11.42 -11.63 -2.78
C MET A 57 -10.68 -10.33 -2.40
N ARG A 58 -11.09 -9.17 -2.94
CA ARG A 58 -10.58 -7.86 -2.52
C ARG A 58 -10.90 -7.62 -1.04
N GLY A 59 -12.14 -7.87 -0.64
CA GLY A 59 -12.56 -7.82 0.75
C GLY A 59 -11.72 -8.71 1.66
N TRP A 60 -11.46 -9.94 1.23
CA TRP A 60 -10.59 -10.90 1.93
C TRP A 60 -9.19 -10.34 2.15
N LEU A 61 -8.55 -9.80 1.11
CA LEU A 61 -7.21 -9.22 1.21
C LEU A 61 -7.16 -8.04 2.20
N VAL A 62 -8.17 -7.16 2.20
CA VAL A 62 -8.29 -6.10 3.22
C VAL A 62 -8.48 -6.69 4.62
N GLY A 63 -9.32 -7.71 4.76
CA GLY A 63 -9.56 -8.37 6.04
C GLY A 63 -8.31 -9.07 6.61
N VAL A 64 -7.51 -9.71 5.74
CA VAL A 64 -6.22 -10.30 6.15
C VAL A 64 -5.31 -9.21 6.71
N ASN A 65 -5.15 -8.11 5.98
CA ASN A 65 -4.30 -7.00 6.42
C ASN A 65 -4.81 -6.35 7.70
N ALA A 66 -6.13 -6.15 7.83
CA ALA A 66 -6.76 -5.59 9.01
C ALA A 66 -6.56 -6.46 10.26
N GLY A 67 -6.74 -7.78 10.13
CA GLY A 67 -6.49 -8.73 11.21
C GLY A 67 -5.01 -8.79 11.61
N ALA A 68 -4.11 -8.77 10.64
CA ALA A 68 -2.67 -8.71 10.89
C ALA A 68 -2.26 -7.40 11.58
N ASN A 69 -2.71 -6.25 11.09
CA ASN A 69 -2.49 -4.95 11.73
C ASN A 69 -3.03 -4.93 13.16
N ALA A 70 -4.22 -5.49 13.41
CA ALA A 70 -4.77 -5.55 14.75
C ALA A 70 -3.85 -6.29 15.71
N VAL A 71 -3.49 -7.54 15.40
CA VAL A 71 -2.67 -8.38 16.29
C VAL A 71 -1.25 -7.83 16.46
N LEU A 72 -0.61 -7.41 15.37
CA LEU A 72 0.74 -6.87 15.41
C LEU A 72 0.78 -5.54 16.17
N ALA A 73 -0.20 -4.65 15.98
CA ALA A 73 -0.27 -3.39 16.72
C ALA A 73 -0.55 -3.65 18.20
N MET A 74 -1.45 -4.58 18.55
CA MET A 74 -1.65 -4.97 19.95
C MET A 74 -0.34 -5.42 20.60
N THR A 75 0.45 -6.19 19.88
CA THR A 75 1.74 -6.70 20.38
C THR A 75 2.76 -5.58 20.52
N VAL A 76 3.03 -4.82 19.45
CA VAL A 76 4.08 -3.80 19.45
C VAL A 76 3.75 -2.65 20.39
N TYR A 77 2.54 -2.09 20.30
CA TYR A 77 2.13 -1.02 21.20
C TYR A 77 1.89 -1.51 22.63
N GLY A 78 1.54 -2.79 22.82
CA GLY A 78 1.47 -3.40 24.14
C GLY A 78 2.83 -3.43 24.84
N LEU A 79 3.89 -3.77 24.09
CA LEU A 79 5.26 -3.74 24.58
C LEU A 79 5.75 -2.31 24.87
N LEU A 80 5.37 -1.34 24.05
CA LEU A 80 5.86 0.05 24.16
C LEU A 80 5.10 0.90 25.19
N LEU A 81 3.79 0.73 25.27
CA LEU A 81 2.87 1.63 25.99
C LEU A 81 2.06 0.91 27.08
N GLY A 82 2.24 -0.41 27.24
CA GLY A 82 1.49 -1.26 28.16
C GLY A 82 0.32 -1.99 27.48
N GLU A 83 -0.06 -3.14 28.04
CA GLU A 83 -1.00 -4.09 27.44
C GLU A 83 -2.34 -3.46 27.04
N THR A 84 -2.95 -2.67 27.93
CA THR A 84 -4.23 -2.00 27.66
C THR A 84 -4.15 -1.02 26.49
N ALA A 85 -3.07 -0.22 26.43
CA ALA A 85 -2.87 0.73 25.34
C ALA A 85 -2.58 0.01 24.01
N GLY A 86 -1.83 -1.10 24.06
CA GLY A 86 -1.64 -1.98 22.92
C GLY A 86 -2.95 -2.52 22.39
N MET A 87 -3.77 -3.12 23.26
CA MET A 87 -5.07 -3.68 22.92
C MET A 87 -5.97 -2.65 22.22
N ILE A 88 -6.14 -1.47 22.83
CA ILE A 88 -6.95 -0.39 22.26
C ILE A 88 -6.41 0.04 20.89
N THR A 89 -5.10 0.28 20.79
CA THR A 89 -4.46 0.73 19.56
C THR A 89 -4.66 -0.28 18.44
N GLY A 90 -4.43 -1.57 18.69
CA GLY A 90 -4.60 -2.60 17.68
C GLY A 90 -6.04 -2.81 17.25
N ILE A 91 -7.01 -2.74 18.17
CA ILE A 91 -8.43 -2.77 17.80
C ILE A 91 -8.78 -1.58 16.90
N VAL A 92 -8.37 -0.37 17.27
CA VAL A 92 -8.67 0.86 16.51
C VAL A 92 -8.04 0.80 15.11
N LEU A 93 -6.76 0.48 15.01
CA LEU A 93 -6.07 0.38 13.72
C LEU A 93 -6.67 -0.74 12.86
N GLY A 94 -6.91 -1.92 13.42
CA GLY A 94 -7.58 -3.01 12.72
C GLY A 94 -8.95 -2.62 12.16
N LEU A 95 -9.78 -1.94 12.96
CA LEU A 95 -11.10 -1.47 12.53
C LEU A 95 -11.00 -0.40 11.43
N LEU A 96 -10.11 0.59 11.59
CA LEU A 96 -9.91 1.65 10.59
C LEU A 96 -9.42 1.08 9.25
N ASN A 97 -8.58 0.05 9.28
CA ASN A 97 -8.19 -0.67 8.07
C ASN A 97 -9.38 -1.45 7.48
N PHE A 98 -10.09 -2.22 8.31
CA PHE A 98 -11.18 -3.07 7.88
C PHE A 98 -12.30 -2.30 7.18
N ILE A 99 -12.69 -1.13 7.70
CA ILE A 99 -13.79 -0.35 7.10
C ILE A 99 -13.50 0.16 5.68
N MET A 100 -12.25 0.07 5.18
CA MET A 100 -11.92 0.34 3.78
C MET A 100 -12.55 -0.66 2.79
N VAL A 101 -13.14 -1.77 3.26
CA VAL A 101 -13.94 -2.65 2.37
C VAL A 101 -15.20 -1.95 1.86
N PHE A 102 -15.71 -0.95 2.58
CA PHE A 102 -16.95 -0.25 2.24
C PHE A 102 -16.66 0.91 1.30
N ALA A 103 -17.18 0.84 0.06
CA ALA A 103 -16.98 1.87 -0.95
C ALA A 103 -17.28 3.31 -0.48
N PRO A 104 -18.39 3.60 0.25
CA PRO A 104 -18.65 4.96 0.74
C PRO A 104 -17.57 5.49 1.72
N ILE A 105 -16.83 4.58 2.36
CA ILE A 105 -15.72 4.92 3.25
C ILE A 105 -14.43 5.05 2.45
N SER A 106 -14.09 4.07 1.61
CA SER A 106 -12.83 4.11 0.82
C SER A 106 -12.81 5.22 -0.22
N GLN A 107 -13.96 5.64 -0.74
CA GLN A 107 -14.10 6.75 -1.71
C GLN A 107 -14.23 8.13 -1.01
N ASN A 108 -14.25 8.18 0.32
CA ASN A 108 -14.33 9.43 1.06
C ASN A 108 -12.94 10.04 1.25
N VAL A 109 -12.76 11.29 0.79
CA VAL A 109 -11.47 12.01 0.83
C VAL A 109 -10.89 12.15 2.25
N VAL A 110 -11.74 12.36 3.26
CA VAL A 110 -11.28 12.45 4.67
C VAL A 110 -10.73 11.11 5.12
N MET A 111 -11.42 10.02 4.78
CA MET A 111 -10.98 8.67 5.11
C MET A 111 -9.71 8.28 4.34
N GLN A 112 -9.55 8.70 3.09
CA GLN A 112 -8.30 8.53 2.34
C GLN A 112 -7.14 9.30 2.97
N THR A 113 -7.41 10.51 3.46
CA THR A 113 -6.43 11.30 4.22
C THR A 113 -5.99 10.57 5.47
N LEU A 114 -6.94 10.07 6.26
CA LEU A 114 -6.61 9.28 7.44
C LEU A 114 -5.83 8.02 7.06
N ALA A 115 -6.28 7.26 6.07
CA ALA A 115 -5.62 6.04 5.60
C ALA A 115 -4.16 6.28 5.20
N GLY A 116 -3.91 7.33 4.40
CA GLY A 116 -2.58 7.71 3.94
C GLY A 116 -1.60 7.98 5.08
N TRP A 117 -2.02 8.79 6.06
CA TRP A 117 -1.20 9.13 7.24
C TRP A 117 -1.07 7.98 8.25
N LEU A 118 -2.08 7.13 8.37
CA LEU A 118 -2.04 6.01 9.30
C LEU A 118 -1.07 4.90 8.88
N ASN A 119 -0.57 4.88 7.64
CA ASN A 119 0.51 3.97 7.24
C ASN A 119 1.73 4.05 8.18
N TRP A 120 2.02 5.21 8.77
CA TRP A 120 3.09 5.36 9.75
C TRP A 120 2.86 4.59 11.06
N LEU A 121 1.60 4.28 11.39
CA LEU A 121 1.22 3.57 12.61
C LEU A 121 0.87 2.09 12.36
N MET A 122 0.78 1.67 11.09
CA MET A 122 0.37 0.32 10.70
C MET A 122 1.57 -0.63 10.57
N PRO A 123 1.69 -1.68 11.41
CA PRO A 123 2.79 -2.63 11.31
C PRO A 123 2.92 -3.29 9.94
N MET A 124 1.80 -3.56 9.26
CA MET A 124 1.81 -4.12 7.91
C MET A 124 2.17 -3.10 6.82
N SER A 125 2.40 -1.84 7.15
CA SER A 125 2.90 -0.81 6.23
C SER A 125 4.37 -0.47 6.47
N TRP A 126 4.88 -0.70 7.69
CA TRP A 126 6.21 -0.24 8.13
C TRP A 126 7.36 -0.70 7.26
N LEU A 127 7.33 -1.92 6.73
CA LEU A 127 8.44 -2.40 5.88
C LEU A 127 8.59 -1.52 4.63
N VAL A 128 7.48 -1.25 3.93
CA VAL A 128 7.50 -0.48 2.68
C VAL A 128 7.70 1.01 2.98
N THR A 129 6.99 1.57 3.97
CA THR A 129 7.18 2.98 4.37
C THR A 129 8.61 3.23 4.89
N GLY A 130 9.19 2.29 5.63
CA GLY A 130 10.57 2.35 6.11
C GLY A 130 11.60 2.29 4.99
N LEU A 131 11.41 1.40 4.01
CA LEU A 131 12.23 1.37 2.79
C LEU A 131 12.09 2.66 1.98
N GLY A 132 10.89 3.19 1.83
CA GLY A 132 10.65 4.49 1.19
C GLY A 132 11.37 5.64 1.89
N ALA A 133 11.32 5.69 3.23
CA ALA A 133 12.05 6.68 4.01
C ALA A 133 13.58 6.54 3.83
N LEU A 134 14.09 5.31 3.85
CA LEU A 134 15.51 5.03 3.59
C LEU A 134 15.91 5.50 2.18
N PHE A 135 15.11 5.17 1.18
CA PHE A 135 15.33 5.57 -0.21
C PHE A 135 15.30 7.09 -0.37
N PHE A 136 14.38 7.78 0.30
CA PHE A 136 14.33 9.24 0.33
C PHE A 136 15.62 9.82 0.91
N LEU A 137 16.08 9.33 2.05
CA LEU A 137 17.33 9.78 2.70
C LEU A 137 18.54 9.54 1.80
N LEU A 138 18.64 8.35 1.20
CA LEU A 138 19.70 8.00 0.26
C LEU A 138 19.69 8.89 -0.99
N ASN A 139 18.50 9.22 -1.50
CA ASN A 139 18.37 10.10 -2.66
C ASN A 139 18.81 11.53 -2.33
N VAL A 140 18.40 12.06 -1.17
CA VAL A 140 18.85 13.37 -0.65
C VAL A 140 20.36 13.37 -0.43
N LEU A 141 20.92 12.33 0.18
CA LEU A 141 22.37 12.22 0.41
C LEU A 141 23.14 12.23 -0.91
N GLY A 142 22.69 11.43 -1.88
CA GLY A 142 23.28 11.41 -3.23
C GLY A 142 23.23 12.77 -3.91
N TYR A 143 22.13 13.51 -3.77
CA TYR A 143 22.01 14.87 -4.27
C TYR A 143 22.99 15.83 -3.59
N LEU A 144 23.13 15.78 -2.27
CA LEU A 144 24.03 16.67 -1.52
C LEU A 144 25.50 16.43 -1.87
N ILE A 145 25.90 15.16 -2.08
CA ILE A 145 27.30 14.80 -2.36
C ILE A 145 27.64 15.02 -3.84
N LEU A 146 26.81 14.53 -4.76
CA LEU A 146 27.13 14.46 -6.19
C LEU A 146 26.26 15.36 -7.06
N GLY A 147 24.98 15.51 -6.71
CA GLY A 147 24.05 16.36 -7.45
C GLY A 147 24.45 17.84 -7.41
N LEU A 148 24.81 18.36 -6.23
CA LEU A 148 25.32 19.72 -6.06
C LEU A 148 26.69 19.94 -6.72
N ALA A 149 27.48 18.87 -6.87
CA ALA A 149 28.75 18.90 -7.60
C ALA A 149 28.57 18.87 -9.14
N GLY A 150 27.32 18.85 -9.63
CA GLY A 150 26.99 18.92 -11.06
C GLY A 150 26.77 17.57 -11.74
N VAL A 151 26.75 16.45 -11.01
CA VAL A 151 26.45 15.14 -11.58
C VAL A 151 24.94 15.00 -11.81
N ASN A 152 24.50 15.20 -13.06
CA ASN A 152 23.08 15.27 -13.44
C ASN A 152 22.25 14.05 -12.98
N TYR A 153 22.82 12.85 -12.97
CA TYR A 153 22.12 11.63 -12.53
C TYR A 153 21.67 11.68 -11.06
N PHE A 154 22.37 12.45 -10.22
CA PHE A 154 22.05 12.60 -8.79
C PHE A 154 21.20 13.85 -8.52
N ARG A 155 20.87 14.63 -9.54
CA ARG A 155 20.17 15.91 -9.36
C ARG A 155 18.69 15.68 -9.03
N ILE A 156 18.25 16.20 -7.88
CA ILE A 156 16.82 16.31 -7.56
C ILE A 156 16.26 17.50 -8.33
N LEU A 157 15.24 17.24 -9.15
CA LEU A 157 14.59 18.23 -10.00
C LEU A 157 13.36 18.87 -9.34
N GLY A 158 12.79 18.18 -8.36
CA GLY A 158 11.72 18.75 -7.56
C GLY A 158 11.26 17.83 -6.43
N VAL A 159 10.58 18.44 -5.47
CA VAL A 159 9.89 17.75 -4.38
C VAL A 159 8.47 18.27 -4.30
N ALA A 160 7.50 17.40 -4.03
CA ALA A 160 6.11 17.78 -3.80
C ALA A 160 5.49 16.88 -2.72
N ALA A 161 4.37 17.29 -2.15
CA ALA A 161 3.59 16.46 -1.23
C ALA A 161 2.13 16.44 -1.67
N ASP A 162 1.52 15.26 -1.71
CA ASP A 162 0.08 15.08 -1.75
C ASP A 162 -0.41 14.86 -0.31
N TRP A 163 -0.69 15.98 0.37
CA TRP A 163 -1.18 15.99 1.75
C TRP A 163 -2.43 15.13 1.99
N PRO A 164 -3.41 15.04 1.06
CA PRO A 164 -4.58 14.17 1.22
C PRO A 164 -4.28 12.68 1.25
N THR A 165 -3.07 12.22 0.91
CA THR A 165 -2.68 10.82 1.07
C THR A 165 -1.40 10.67 1.89
N GLY A 166 -0.83 11.78 2.37
CA GLY A 166 0.47 11.78 3.05
C GLY A 166 1.59 11.22 2.20
N THR A 167 1.55 11.45 0.88
CA THR A 167 2.56 10.92 -0.08
C THR A 167 3.55 12.02 -0.46
N PHE A 168 4.84 11.80 -0.24
CA PHE A 168 5.92 12.69 -0.62
C PHE A 168 6.53 12.25 -1.95
N PHE A 169 6.59 13.18 -2.90
CA PHE A 169 7.09 12.95 -4.24
C PHE A 169 8.48 13.56 -4.40
N MET A 170 9.41 12.80 -4.99
CA MET A 170 10.73 13.28 -5.36
C MET A 170 11.01 12.96 -6.83
N ARG A 171 11.18 14.02 -7.63
CA ARG A 171 11.56 13.88 -9.04
C ARG A 171 13.07 13.99 -9.21
N GLY A 172 13.65 13.05 -9.94
CA GLY A 172 15.09 12.95 -10.12
C GLY A 172 15.83 12.51 -8.85
N GLY A 173 17.16 12.55 -8.92
CA GLY A 173 18.03 11.87 -7.97
C GLY A 173 18.20 10.40 -8.33
N TRP A 174 19.32 9.83 -7.90
CA TRP A 174 19.77 8.52 -8.36
C TRP A 174 18.79 7.38 -8.05
N ILE A 175 18.07 7.43 -6.92
CA ILE A 175 17.06 6.42 -6.60
C ILE A 175 15.90 6.49 -7.58
N SER A 176 15.39 7.69 -7.85
CA SER A 176 14.32 7.87 -8.82
C SER A 176 14.77 7.47 -10.23
N ASN A 177 16.04 7.73 -10.56
CA ASN A 177 16.63 7.44 -11.87
C ASN A 177 17.11 5.99 -12.05
N LEU A 178 17.08 5.16 -10.99
CA LEU A 178 17.35 3.73 -11.09
C LEU A 178 16.18 2.95 -11.68
N ASN A 179 15.04 3.61 -11.88
CA ASN A 179 13.88 3.02 -12.51
C ASN A 179 14.16 2.73 -13.99
N PRO A 180 14.25 1.45 -14.43
CA PRO A 180 14.70 1.11 -15.78
C PRO A 180 13.68 1.46 -16.88
N ILE A 181 12.45 1.82 -16.51
CA ILE A 181 11.37 2.17 -17.45
C ILE A 181 11.09 3.68 -17.50
N ASP A 182 11.90 4.51 -16.83
CA ASP A 182 11.81 5.97 -16.82
C ASP A 182 10.43 6.52 -16.36
N THR A 183 9.77 5.81 -15.44
CA THR A 183 8.45 6.15 -14.87
C THR A 183 8.53 6.60 -13.41
N ALA A 184 7.43 6.48 -12.66
CA ALA A 184 7.40 6.66 -11.22
C ALA A 184 7.17 5.31 -10.52
N PHE A 185 7.56 5.22 -9.24
CA PHE A 185 7.21 4.12 -8.37
C PHE A 185 6.93 4.60 -6.94
N ASN A 186 6.05 3.90 -6.24
CA ASN A 186 5.69 4.17 -4.85
C ASN A 186 6.38 3.18 -3.89
N MET A 187 6.91 3.71 -2.79
CA MET A 187 7.37 2.97 -1.62
C MET A 187 6.71 3.55 -0.36
N GLY A 188 5.43 3.26 -0.20
CA GLY A 188 4.63 3.65 0.96
C GLY A 188 4.28 5.12 0.91
N ASN A 189 4.70 5.90 1.90
CA ASN A 189 4.45 7.35 1.91
C ASN A 189 5.40 8.14 1.01
N PHE A 190 6.23 7.49 0.19
CA PHE A 190 7.20 8.12 -0.69
C PHE A 190 7.03 7.63 -2.12
N ALA A 191 7.04 8.53 -3.08
CA ALA A 191 7.00 8.23 -4.50
C ALA A 191 8.18 8.87 -5.22
N PHE A 192 8.84 8.10 -6.08
CA PHE A 192 10.06 8.46 -6.77
C PHE A 192 9.77 8.54 -8.25
N VAL A 193 9.97 9.72 -8.85
CA VAL A 193 9.62 10.00 -10.24
C VAL A 193 10.91 10.18 -11.03
N ASP A 194 11.11 9.39 -12.08
CA ASP A 194 12.27 9.52 -12.95
C ASP A 194 12.38 10.95 -13.53
N LYS A 195 13.60 11.42 -13.76
CA LYS A 195 13.85 12.71 -14.40
C LYS A 195 13.21 12.81 -15.79
N ASP A 196 13.15 11.73 -16.54
CA ASP A 196 12.67 11.63 -17.92
C ASP A 196 11.18 11.27 -17.99
N SER A 197 10.53 10.98 -16.86
CA SER A 197 9.08 10.79 -16.77
C SER A 197 8.35 12.03 -17.32
N GLY A 198 7.60 11.84 -18.40
CA GLY A 198 7.00 12.91 -19.19
C GLY A 198 5.89 13.65 -18.43
N GLY A 199 5.97 14.99 -18.37
CA GLY A 199 4.88 15.96 -18.09
C GLY A 199 4.11 15.87 -16.76
N THR A 200 3.64 14.70 -16.34
CA THR A 200 2.80 14.46 -15.18
C THR A 200 3.52 13.52 -14.22
N TRP A 201 3.73 13.95 -12.98
CA TRP A 201 4.40 13.15 -11.93
C TRP A 201 3.55 11.95 -11.44
N HIS A 202 2.55 11.52 -12.22
CA HIS A 202 1.61 10.44 -11.92
C HIS A 202 1.01 10.50 -10.50
N LYS A 203 0.91 11.70 -9.91
CA LYS A 203 0.71 11.88 -8.46
C LYS A 203 -0.52 11.18 -7.91
N LYS A 204 -1.63 11.18 -8.65
CA LYS A 204 -2.85 10.52 -8.20
C LYS A 204 -2.74 9.00 -8.24
N HIS A 205 -2.18 8.44 -9.30
CA HIS A 205 -1.89 7.02 -9.38
C HIS A 205 -0.93 6.57 -8.26
N GLU A 206 0.22 7.23 -8.11
CA GLU A 206 1.21 6.90 -7.08
C GLU A 206 0.67 7.06 -5.64
N ALA A 207 -0.15 8.08 -5.41
CA ALA A 207 -0.85 8.24 -4.14
C ALA A 207 -1.88 7.12 -3.89
N GLY A 208 -2.44 6.54 -4.95
CA GLY A 208 -3.29 5.35 -4.88
C GLY A 208 -2.53 4.14 -4.33
N HIS A 209 -1.24 3.99 -4.62
CA HIS A 209 -0.40 2.94 -4.02
C HIS A 209 -0.22 3.13 -2.51
N THR A 210 -0.11 4.37 -2.02
CA THR A 210 -0.08 4.66 -0.58
C THR A 210 -1.37 4.20 0.11
N LEU A 211 -2.53 4.43 -0.53
CA LEU A 211 -3.82 3.97 -0.03
C LEU A 211 -3.96 2.44 -0.11
N ASN A 212 -3.46 1.82 -1.19
CA ASN A 212 -3.38 0.36 -1.32
C ASN A 212 -2.51 -0.25 -0.22
N LEU A 213 -1.39 0.37 0.14
CA LEU A 213 -0.53 -0.13 1.22
C LEU A 213 -1.29 -0.14 2.56
N PHE A 214 -2.06 0.91 2.86
CA PHE A 214 -2.91 0.94 4.04
C PHE A 214 -3.95 -0.18 4.01
N ALA A 215 -4.63 -0.35 2.87
CA ALA A 215 -5.71 -1.32 2.73
C ALA A 215 -5.23 -2.78 2.76
N PHE A 216 -4.14 -3.10 2.06
CA PHE A 216 -3.73 -4.47 1.74
C PHE A 216 -2.37 -4.89 2.31
N GLY A 217 -1.56 -3.96 2.79
CA GLY A 217 -0.28 -4.23 3.46
C GLY A 217 0.88 -4.52 2.51
N TRP A 218 2.07 -4.64 3.09
CA TRP A 218 3.33 -4.73 2.36
C TRP A 218 3.47 -5.99 1.49
N ILE A 219 2.88 -7.10 1.92
CA ILE A 219 2.94 -8.37 1.16
C ILE A 219 2.20 -8.20 -0.16
N PHE A 220 1.00 -7.63 -0.13
CA PHE A 220 0.23 -7.30 -1.33
C PHE A 220 1.01 -6.32 -2.21
N HIS A 221 1.62 -5.30 -1.60
CA HIS A 221 2.42 -4.30 -2.31
C HIS A 221 3.57 -4.94 -3.11
N PHE A 222 4.37 -5.83 -2.51
CA PHE A 222 5.45 -6.50 -3.25
C PHE A 222 4.97 -7.53 -4.26
N ILE A 223 3.88 -8.25 -3.99
CA ILE A 223 3.27 -9.13 -5.01
C ILE A 223 2.84 -8.29 -6.23
N GLY A 224 2.23 -7.13 -5.99
CA GLY A 224 1.86 -6.17 -7.02
C GLY A 224 3.05 -5.70 -7.84
N ALA A 225 4.11 -5.24 -7.16
CA ALA A 225 5.35 -4.81 -7.83
C ALA A 225 5.99 -5.93 -8.67
N LEU A 226 6.00 -7.17 -8.17
CA LEU A 226 6.48 -8.33 -8.93
C LEU A 226 5.57 -8.64 -10.12
N GLU A 227 4.25 -8.55 -9.97
CA GLU A 227 3.33 -8.77 -11.08
C GLU A 227 3.51 -7.73 -12.18
N GLU A 228 3.59 -6.45 -11.81
CA GLU A 228 3.77 -5.34 -12.73
C GLU A 228 5.09 -5.46 -13.49
N ASN A 229 6.21 -5.71 -12.80
CA ASN A 229 7.56 -5.58 -13.36
C ASN A 229 8.16 -6.90 -13.86
N ALA A 230 7.77 -8.04 -13.30
CA ALA A 230 8.34 -9.35 -13.64
C ALA A 230 7.41 -10.21 -14.51
N THR A 231 6.24 -9.70 -14.90
CA THR A 231 5.31 -10.39 -15.79
C THR A 231 4.81 -9.47 -16.90
N PRO A 232 4.17 -10.00 -17.96
CA PRO A 232 3.54 -9.17 -18.99
C PRO A 232 2.31 -8.37 -18.53
N ALA A 233 1.98 -8.35 -17.23
CA ALA A 233 0.81 -7.64 -16.73
C ALA A 233 0.94 -6.12 -16.87
N GLY A 234 2.09 -5.55 -16.48
CA GLY A 234 2.29 -4.10 -16.42
C GLY A 234 1.12 -3.41 -15.72
N ALA A 235 0.55 -2.38 -16.35
CA ALA A 235 -0.63 -1.64 -15.87
C ALA A 235 -1.90 -2.49 -15.63
N ASN A 236 -1.94 -3.75 -16.08
CA ASN A 236 -3.05 -4.67 -15.78
C ASN A 236 -2.88 -5.43 -14.45
N ALA A 237 -1.75 -5.26 -13.77
CA ALA A 237 -1.55 -5.85 -12.45
C ALA A 237 -2.62 -5.35 -11.47
N LEU A 238 -3.02 -6.21 -10.53
CA LEU A 238 -4.14 -5.89 -9.63
C LEU A 238 -3.84 -4.65 -8.78
N SER A 239 -2.61 -4.50 -8.29
CA SER A 239 -2.16 -3.31 -7.56
C SER A 239 -2.27 -2.03 -8.41
N GLU A 240 -1.86 -2.09 -9.67
CA GLU A 240 -1.90 -0.98 -10.63
C GLU A 240 -3.33 -0.54 -10.90
N ARG A 241 -4.21 -1.50 -11.20
CA ARG A 241 -5.63 -1.23 -11.49
C ARG A 241 -6.39 -0.65 -10.30
N LEU A 242 -5.98 -1.01 -9.08
CA LEU A 242 -6.52 -0.43 -7.86
C LEU A 242 -5.98 0.98 -7.61
N ALA A 243 -4.67 1.20 -7.81
CA ALA A 243 -4.07 2.52 -7.69
C ALA A 243 -4.64 3.50 -8.72
N GLU A 244 -4.85 3.04 -9.95
CA GLU A 244 -5.46 3.80 -11.03
C GLU A 244 -6.89 4.26 -10.72
N SER A 245 -7.62 3.53 -9.86
CA SER A 245 -8.94 3.96 -9.39
C SER A 245 -8.93 5.26 -8.59
N HIS A 246 -7.76 5.75 -8.15
CA HIS A 246 -7.58 7.06 -7.51
C HIS A 246 -7.27 8.19 -8.52
N SER A 247 -7.16 7.87 -9.81
CA SER A 247 -6.85 8.80 -10.89
C SER A 247 -8.08 8.98 -11.79
N SER A 248 -8.89 10.01 -11.55
CA SER A 248 -10.08 10.32 -12.36
C SER A 248 -9.67 10.91 -13.72
N GLY A 249 -9.21 10.07 -14.65
CA GLY A 249 -8.85 10.51 -16.00
C GLY A 249 -8.15 9.48 -16.89
N SER A 250 -7.73 8.35 -16.35
CA SER A 250 -7.22 7.24 -17.16
C SER A 250 -8.38 6.40 -17.67
N GLY A 251 -8.48 6.23 -18.99
CA GLY A 251 -9.46 5.31 -19.61
C GLY A 251 -9.18 3.82 -19.35
N GLY A 252 -8.49 3.47 -18.27
CA GLY A 252 -8.10 2.11 -17.89
C GLY A 252 -9.25 1.30 -17.30
N SER A 253 -9.13 -0.03 -17.31
CA SER A 253 -10.12 -0.95 -16.73
C SER A 253 -10.08 -0.91 -15.19
N ASN A 254 -10.53 0.20 -14.63
CA ASN A 254 -10.37 0.50 -13.22
C ASN A 254 -11.23 -0.44 -12.35
N ILE A 255 -10.60 -1.02 -11.33
CA ILE A 255 -11.33 -1.72 -10.27
C ILE A 255 -11.75 -0.64 -9.29
N PRO A 256 -13.05 -0.33 -9.19
CA PRO A 256 -13.47 0.84 -8.41
C PRO A 256 -13.15 0.60 -6.92
N MET A 257 -12.46 1.54 -6.29
CA MET A 257 -12.11 1.48 -4.86
C MET A 257 -11.93 2.87 -4.26
N TRP A 258 -11.17 3.75 -4.92
CA TRP A 258 -10.83 5.06 -4.38
C TRP A 258 -11.68 6.21 -4.93
N ILE A 259 -12.30 6.04 -6.11
CA ILE A 259 -13.24 7.00 -6.72
C ILE A 259 -14.47 6.24 -7.23
#